data_AF-B6JYL3-F1
#
_entry.id   AF-B6JYL3-F1
#
_cell.length_a   1.000
_cell.length_b   1.000
_cell.length_c   1.000
_cell.angle_alpha   90.00
_cell.angle_beta   90.00
_cell.angle_gamma   90.00
#
_symmetry.space_group_name_H-M   'P 1'
#
loop_
_entity.id
_entity.type
_entity.pdbx_description
1 polymer ?
#
loop_
_entity_poly.entity_id
_entity_poly.type
_entity_poly.pdbx_seq_one_letter_code
_entity_poly.pdbx_strand_id
1 'polypeptide(L)'
;MSINRVSGKPWKMEKKPMKRTGLSKAQRSSFEERMEQKRRMEEIKAREQALKEEAQARRQEKAEKIRSRRIAKAEKERVAQLREKLHQKVIDRRKRREKRNKLLNDH
;
A
#
# COMPACT_ATOMS: atom_id res chain seq x y z
N MET A 1 24.12 77.50 -16.40
CA MET A 1 23.19 76.56 -17.08
C MET A 1 23.99 75.57 -17.92
N SER A 2 24.13 74.32 -17.48
CA SER A 2 24.81 73.27 -18.27
C SER A 2 23.82 72.66 -19.26
N ILE A 3 24.04 72.92 -20.55
CA ILE A 3 23.20 72.42 -21.64
C ILE A 3 23.52 70.93 -21.85
N ASN A 4 22.57 70.08 -21.45
CA ASN A 4 22.60 68.65 -21.71
C ASN A 4 22.58 68.39 -23.23
N ARG A 5 23.73 68.07 -23.82
CA ARG A 5 23.81 67.56 -25.19
C ARG A 5 23.50 66.06 -25.20
N VAL A 6 22.21 65.71 -25.12
CA VAL A 6 21.76 64.36 -25.48
C VAL A 6 21.16 64.44 -26.88
N SER A 7 21.99 64.20 -27.90
CA SER A 7 21.48 64.00 -29.27
C SER A 7 20.92 62.59 -29.40
N GLY A 8 19.70 62.40 -28.91
CA GLY A 8 18.91 61.22 -29.23
C GLY A 8 18.57 61.26 -30.72
N LYS A 9 19.21 60.41 -31.53
CA LYS A 9 18.92 60.27 -32.97
C LYS A 9 17.43 59.99 -33.17
N PRO A 10 16.63 60.88 -33.77
CA PRO A 10 15.15 60.72 -33.83
C PRO A 10 14.71 59.53 -34.69
N TRP A 11 15.60 59.02 -35.56
CA TRP A 11 15.37 57.81 -36.35
C TRP A 11 15.63 56.51 -35.59
N LYS A 12 16.17 56.57 -34.36
CA LYS A 12 16.36 55.39 -33.53
C LYS A 12 15.08 55.13 -32.73
N MET A 13 14.44 54.01 -33.04
CA MET A 13 13.32 53.48 -32.25
C MET A 13 13.72 53.33 -30.78
N GLU A 14 12.87 53.79 -29.87
CA GLU A 14 13.05 53.59 -28.43
C GLU A 14 13.03 52.09 -28.10
N LYS A 15 14.10 51.61 -27.46
CA LYS A 15 14.18 50.21 -27.03
C LYS A 15 13.29 50.01 -25.81
N LYS A 16 12.18 49.28 -25.96
CA LYS A 16 11.38 48.82 -24.82
C LYS A 16 12.10 47.67 -24.11
N PRO A 17 12.08 47.60 -22.77
CA PRO A 17 12.60 46.44 -22.05
C PRO A 17 11.83 45.18 -22.43
N MET A 18 12.53 44.06 -22.57
CA MET A 18 11.93 42.75 -22.83
C MET A 18 10.95 42.42 -21.69
N LYS A 19 9.67 42.27 -22.00
CA LYS A 19 8.67 41.90 -20.99
C LYS A 19 8.95 40.47 -20.54
N ARG A 20 9.11 40.26 -19.22
CA ARG A 20 9.30 38.91 -18.64
C ARG A 20 8.07 38.00 -18.81
N THR A 21 7.00 38.49 -19.42
CA THR A 21 5.76 37.74 -19.69
C THR A 21 5.95 36.56 -20.64
N GLY A 22 6.95 36.58 -21.52
CA GLY A 22 7.26 35.47 -22.42
C GLY A 22 8.15 34.37 -21.82
N LEU A 23 8.68 34.56 -20.60
CA LEU A 23 9.56 33.57 -19.96
C LEU A 23 8.73 32.45 -19.30
N SER A 24 9.32 31.27 -19.14
CA SER A 24 8.65 30.16 -18.45
C SER A 24 8.37 30.53 -16.99
N LYS A 25 7.33 29.93 -16.39
CA LYS A 25 6.94 30.20 -14.99
C LYS A 25 8.13 30.03 -14.03
N ALA A 26 9.02 29.08 -14.30
CA ALA A 26 10.23 28.81 -13.52
C ALA A 26 11.34 29.87 -13.66
N GLN A 27 11.36 30.61 -14.77
CA GLN A 27 12.28 31.74 -15.00
C GLN A 27 11.67 33.09 -14.56
N ARG A 28 10.36 33.11 -14.30
CA ARG A 28 9.61 34.27 -13.80
C ARG A 28 9.51 34.29 -12.27
N SER A 29 9.51 33.13 -11.62
CA SER A 29 9.46 33.03 -10.16
C SER A 29 10.82 33.23 -9.50
N SER A 30 10.79 33.76 -8.28
CA SER A 30 11.98 33.84 -7.44
C SER A 30 12.48 32.43 -7.08
N PHE A 31 13.77 32.30 -6.80
CA PHE A 31 14.31 31.05 -6.26
C PHE A 31 13.62 30.67 -4.95
N GLU A 32 13.33 31.66 -4.10
CA GLU A 32 12.65 31.47 -2.82
C GLU A 32 11.25 30.89 -3.00
N GLU A 33 10.46 31.44 -3.93
CA GLU A 33 9.12 30.94 -4.26
C GLU A 33 9.16 29.49 -4.77
N ARG A 34 10.18 29.13 -5.57
CA ARG A 34 10.35 27.75 -6.05
C ARG A 34 10.72 26.80 -4.91
N MET A 35 11.56 27.23 -3.97
CA MET A 35 11.93 26.43 -2.81
C MET A 35 10.75 26.25 -1.86
N GLU A 36 9.94 27.29 -1.65
CA GLU A 36 8.73 27.19 -0.85
C GLU A 36 7.71 26.22 -1.47
N GLN A 37 7.51 26.29 -2.79
CA GLN A 37 6.65 25.34 -3.51
C GLN A 37 7.15 23.89 -3.38
N LYS A 38 8.47 23.68 -3.48
CA LYS A 38 9.07 22.34 -3.28
C LYS A 38 8.82 21.81 -1.87
N ARG A 39 9.07 22.62 -0.84
CA ARG A 39 8.82 22.25 0.56
C ARG A 39 7.36 21.87 0.80
N ARG A 40 6.42 22.69 0.30
CA ARG A 40 4.98 22.39 0.38
C ARG A 40 4.63 21.05 -0.30
N MET A 41 5.22 20.78 -1.45
CA MET A 41 5.00 19.51 -2.16
C MET A 41 5.62 18.30 -1.43
N GLU A 42 6.77 18.48 -0.79
CA GLU A 42 7.41 17.45 0.03
C GLU A 42 6.55 17.12 1.26
N GLU A 43 6.02 18.13 1.95
CA GLU A 43 5.09 17.94 3.07
C GLU A 43 3.81 17.21 2.65
N ILE A 44 3.23 17.56 1.51
CA ILE A 44 2.04 16.88 0.98
C ILE A 44 2.35 15.42 0.67
N LYS A 45 3.48 15.14 0.00
CA LYS A 45 3.90 13.78 -0.34
C LYS A 45 4.16 12.94 0.89
N ALA A 46 4.82 13.49 1.92
CA ALA A 46 5.06 12.81 3.18
C ALA A 46 3.74 12.42 3.87
N ARG A 47 2.77 13.33 3.89
CA ARG A 47 1.41 13.05 4.42
C ARG A 47 0.70 11.97 3.60
N GLU A 48 0.78 12.03 2.27
CA GLU A 48 0.17 11.03 1.39
C GLU A 48 0.79 9.63 1.58
N GLN A 49 2.11 9.56 1.73
CA GLN A 49 2.82 8.31 2.01
C GLN A 49 2.40 7.72 3.36
N ALA A 50 2.36 8.52 4.43
CA ALA A 50 1.92 8.07 5.74
C ALA A 50 0.50 7.48 5.70
N LEU A 51 -0.44 8.14 5.01
CA LEU A 51 -1.81 7.64 4.85
C LEU A 51 -1.88 6.31 4.07
N LYS A 52 -1.04 6.16 3.04
CA LYS A 52 -0.95 4.93 2.24
C LYS A 52 -0.37 3.78 3.06
N GLU A 53 0.66 4.03 3.84
CA GLU A 53 1.29 3.04 4.73
C GLU A 53 0.32 2.57 5.80
N GLU A 54 -0.40 3.49 6.46
CA GLU A 54 -1.45 3.13 7.43
C GLU A 54 -2.57 2.28 6.80
N ALA A 55 -3.03 2.63 5.59
CA ALA A 55 -4.05 1.87 4.89
C ALA A 55 -3.56 0.46 4.51
N GLN A 56 -2.30 0.33 4.08
CA GLN A 56 -1.68 -0.96 3.77
C GLN A 56 -1.49 -1.82 5.01
N ALA A 57 -1.01 -1.25 6.12
CA ALA A 57 -0.88 -1.95 7.39
C ALA A 57 -2.23 -2.52 7.86
N ARG A 58 -3.28 -1.71 7.84
CA ARG A 58 -4.65 -2.16 8.18
C ARG A 58 -5.14 -3.29 7.27
N ARG A 59 -4.80 -3.25 5.97
CA ARG A 59 -5.15 -4.32 5.02
C ARG A 59 -4.39 -5.60 5.30
N GLN A 60 -3.09 -5.50 5.60
CA GLN A 60 -2.24 -6.63 5.95
C GLN A 60 -2.70 -7.29 7.24
N GLU A 61 -2.97 -6.53 8.31
CA GLU A 61 -3.52 -7.05 9.56
C GLU A 61 -4.83 -7.83 9.35
N LYS A 62 -5.74 -7.31 8.52
CA LYS A 62 -6.99 -8.01 8.17
C LYS A 62 -6.70 -9.32 7.44
N ALA A 63 -5.79 -9.29 6.47
CA ALA A 63 -5.40 -10.48 5.71
C ALA A 63 -4.77 -11.54 6.64
N GLU A 64 -3.91 -11.15 7.56
CA GLU A 64 -3.28 -12.03 8.53
C GLU A 64 -4.28 -12.66 9.49
N LYS A 65 -5.22 -11.87 10.01
CA LYS A 65 -6.33 -12.37 10.85
C LYS A 65 -7.19 -13.39 10.10
N ILE A 66 -7.44 -13.19 8.80
CA ILE A 66 -8.20 -14.15 7.99
C ILE A 66 -7.37 -15.42 7.76
N ARG A 67 -6.08 -15.29 7.42
CA ARG A 67 -5.18 -16.43 7.20
C ARG A 67 -5.05 -17.27 8.46
N SER A 68 -4.80 -16.65 9.62
CA SER A 68 -4.67 -17.37 10.89
C SER A 68 -5.95 -18.12 11.27
N ARG A 69 -7.12 -17.51 11.07
CA ARG A 69 -8.42 -18.19 11.27
C ARG A 69 -8.59 -19.40 10.35
N ARG A 70 -8.21 -19.28 9.07
CA ARG A 70 -8.31 -20.39 8.11
C ARG A 70 -7.36 -21.54 8.47
N ILE A 71 -6.12 -21.22 8.85
CA ILE A 71 -5.13 -22.22 9.28
C ILE A 71 -5.62 -22.94 10.54
N ALA A 72 -6.10 -22.19 11.54
CA ALA A 72 -6.63 -22.77 12.78
C ALA A 72 -7.86 -23.65 12.52
N LYS A 73 -8.74 -23.27 11.58
CA LYS A 73 -9.88 -24.08 11.17
C LYS A 73 -9.44 -25.37 10.46
N ALA A 74 -8.52 -25.27 9.50
CA ALA A 74 -8.00 -26.41 8.77
C ALA A 74 -7.32 -27.42 9.70
N GLU A 75 -6.54 -26.97 10.68
CA GLU A 75 -5.90 -27.87 11.63
C GLU A 75 -6.92 -28.57 12.54
N LYS A 76 -7.95 -27.85 13.00
CA LYS A 76 -9.05 -28.45 13.75
C LYS A 76 -9.78 -29.52 12.94
N GLU A 77 -10.09 -29.24 11.68
CA GLU A 77 -10.75 -30.18 10.77
C GLU A 77 -9.87 -31.42 10.50
N ARG A 78 -8.57 -31.22 10.27
CA ARG A 78 -7.59 -32.30 10.10
C ARG A 78 -7.56 -33.23 11.31
N VAL A 79 -7.50 -32.65 12.51
CA VAL A 79 -7.52 -33.41 13.77
C VAL A 79 -8.84 -34.15 13.96
N ALA A 80 -9.97 -33.51 13.66
CA ALA A 80 -11.29 -34.14 13.75
C ALA A 80 -11.41 -35.35 12.81
N GLN A 81 -11.00 -35.20 11.54
CA GLN A 81 -10.98 -36.30 10.57
C GLN A 81 -10.07 -37.45 11.01
N LEU A 82 -8.91 -37.14 11.60
CA LEU A 82 -8.02 -38.17 12.12
C LEU A 82 -8.66 -38.92 13.30
N ARG A 83 -9.29 -38.21 14.23
CA ARG A 83 -10.02 -38.80 15.36
C ARG A 83 -11.15 -39.71 14.87
N GLU A 84 -11.93 -39.27 13.90
CA GLU A 84 -12.99 -40.07 13.29
C GLU A 84 -12.44 -41.35 12.64
N LYS A 85 -11.37 -41.24 11.85
CA LYS A 85 -10.70 -42.42 11.25
C LYS A 85 -10.22 -43.40 12.32
N LEU A 86 -9.65 -42.91 13.42
CA LEU A 86 -9.21 -43.76 14.52
C LEU A 86 -10.40 -44.40 15.25
N HIS A 87 -11.47 -43.64 15.49
CA HIS A 87 -12.69 -44.15 16.10
C HIS A 87 -13.30 -45.26 15.25
N GLN A 88 -13.39 -45.07 13.93
CA GLN A 88 -13.92 -46.07 13.01
C GLN A 88 -13.10 -47.36 13.09
N LYS A 89 -11.76 -47.28 13.11
CA LYS A 89 -10.88 -48.45 13.28
C LYS A 89 -11.16 -49.21 14.59
N VAL A 90 -11.48 -48.51 15.67
CA VAL A 90 -11.84 -49.15 16.96
C VAL A 90 -13.17 -49.88 16.85
N ILE A 91 -14.18 -49.24 16.25
CA ILE A 91 -15.49 -49.86 16.02
C ILE A 91 -15.34 -51.12 15.17
N ASP A 92 -14.59 -51.05 14.06
CA ASP A 92 -14.39 -52.18 13.16
C ASP A 92 -13.62 -53.33 13.82
N ARG A 93 -12.66 -53.02 14.71
CA ARG A 93 -11.97 -54.03 15.53
C ARG A 93 -12.94 -54.69 16.51
N ARG A 94 -13.81 -53.91 17.16
CA ARG A 94 -14.83 -54.44 18.08
C ARG A 94 -15.80 -55.37 17.35
N LYS A 95 -16.37 -54.92 16.23
CA LYS A 95 -17.27 -55.74 15.38
C LYS A 95 -16.64 -57.05 14.94
N ARG A 96 -15.35 -57.04 14.57
CA ARG A 96 -14.61 -58.27 14.21
C ARG A 96 -14.43 -59.22 15.38
N ARG A 97 -14.17 -58.70 16.60
CA ARG A 97 -14.09 -59.53 17.82
C ARG A 97 -15.44 -60.13 18.17
N GLU A 98 -16.51 -59.33 18.13
CA GLU A 98 -17.89 -59.80 18.38
C GLU A 98 -18.28 -60.91 17.41
N LYS A 99 -18.00 -60.73 16.10
CA LYS A 99 -18.23 -61.77 15.09
C LYS A 99 -17.46 -63.06 15.39
N ARG A 100 -16.19 -62.96 15.79
CA ARG A 100 -15.38 -64.13 16.14
C ARG A 100 -15.89 -64.83 17.39
N ASN A 101 -16.17 -64.08 18.46
CA ASN A 101 -16.64 -64.64 19.72
C ASN A 101 -18.00 -65.32 19.55
N LYS A 102 -18.89 -64.75 18.72
CA LYS A 102 -20.15 -65.39 18.35
C LYS A 102 -19.91 -66.76 17.71
N LEU A 103 -19.05 -66.82 16.69
CA LEU A 103 -18.72 -68.09 16.01
C LEU A 103 -18.08 -69.14 16.95
N LEU A 104 -17.34 -68.71 17.98
CA LEU A 104 -16.68 -69.62 18.92
C LEU A 104 -17.58 -70.05 20.10
N ASN A 105 -18.57 -69.25 20.46
CA ASN A 105 -19.51 -69.53 21.56
C ASN A 105 -20.80 -70.21 21.08
N ASP A 106 -21.09 -70.17 19.77
CA ASP A 106 -22.22 -70.87 19.13
C ASP A 106 -21.89 -72.36 18.81
N HIS A 107 -20.68 -72.84 19.16
CA HIS A 107 -20.22 -74.24 19.11
C HIS A 107 -20.07 -74.81 20.52
#